data_AF-A0A929PMW5-F1
#
_entry.id   AF-A0A929PMW5-F1
#
_cell.length_a   1.000
_cell.length_b   1.000
_cell.length_c   1.000
_cell.angle_alpha   90.00
_cell.angle_beta   90.00
_cell.angle_gamma   90.00
#
_symmetry.space_group_name_H-M   'P 1'
#
loop_
_entity.id
_entity.type
_entity.pdbx_description
1 polymer ?
#
loop_
_entity_poly.entity_id
_entity_poly.type
_entity_poly.pdbx_seq_one_letter_code
_entity_poly.pdbx_strand_id
1 'polypeptide(L)'
;MLALKIKYLGFFALTMLLIVSGCKKINYAKIDDPAYLRVFNNLNYEIGITNKDEPIPFLTMLIDPVMDGQGMPVSAAIKGDYLDQREPYAPPYPSHIGNGSSVNNPEYPGRQNVLVGPVLNGFDLSSWAQIPSGKHRVVFMFRPKNSVPFFDLEARYKKSVLIDTNLVLDSKEVYTLHILQKDVATKENGILLRKENFHKLSLSDSQVYVNFYNMSSKGFWQIDNYSKTGNGKNFEKGALANGIKDQMNIFYTLYKGAPALKTSIAGHTRKLMTSVSRNTSAVEVSPYQSFPLFADGDAGGITTDLWQRFELLAPGMDINNVPYGFNTQENDNSWAPINCVLNGKTKLSSDNGATLPNMIVNIHSGVYNPRSFATVNTIEIVNGNVYLTTVQRKYAPPVY
;
A
#
# COMPACT_ATOMS: atom_id res chain seq x y z
N MET A 1 -53.76 -32.40 39.03
CA MET A 1 -52.61 -31.47 39.00
C MET A 1 -51.28 -32.09 38.58
N LEU A 2 -51.02 -33.38 38.82
CA LEU A 2 -49.73 -34.03 38.47
C LEU A 2 -49.47 -34.13 36.95
N ALA A 3 -50.49 -34.46 36.16
CA ALA A 3 -50.36 -34.60 34.70
C ALA A 3 -50.05 -33.29 33.96
N LEU A 4 -50.41 -32.13 34.54
CA LEU A 4 -50.11 -30.82 33.96
C LEU A 4 -48.63 -30.47 34.14
N LYS A 5 -48.04 -30.82 35.29
CA LYS A 5 -46.61 -30.59 35.60
C LYS A 5 -45.67 -31.40 34.71
N ILE A 6 -46.07 -32.62 34.32
CA ILE A 6 -45.29 -33.49 33.43
C ILE A 6 -45.23 -32.93 31.99
N LYS A 7 -46.33 -32.34 31.50
CA LYS A 7 -46.38 -31.71 30.17
C LYS A 7 -45.46 -30.47 30.07
N TYR A 8 -45.43 -29.64 31.11
CA TYR A 8 -44.54 -28.48 31.15
C TYR A 8 -43.07 -28.87 31.28
N LEU A 9 -42.76 -29.94 32.01
CA LEU A 9 -41.38 -30.45 32.14
C LEU A 9 -40.86 -31.02 30.81
N GLY A 10 -41.71 -31.75 30.07
CA GLY A 10 -41.38 -32.25 28.74
C GLY A 10 -41.16 -31.12 27.71
N PHE A 11 -41.99 -30.08 27.77
CA PHE A 11 -41.81 -28.90 26.90
C PHE A 11 -40.52 -28.13 27.25
N PHE A 12 -40.19 -27.96 28.53
CA PHE A 12 -38.96 -27.28 28.95
C PHE A 12 -37.70 -28.06 28.55
N ALA A 13 -37.72 -29.39 28.69
CA ALA A 13 -36.64 -30.27 28.27
C ALA A 13 -36.44 -30.26 26.74
N LEU A 14 -37.52 -30.29 25.96
CA LEU A 14 -37.45 -30.19 24.49
C LEU A 14 -36.92 -28.81 24.04
N THR A 15 -37.35 -27.73 24.71
CA THR A 15 -36.86 -26.37 24.41
C THR A 15 -35.38 -26.22 24.74
N MET A 16 -34.89 -26.78 25.85
CA MET A 16 -33.45 -26.79 26.16
C MET A 16 -32.63 -27.61 25.16
N LEU A 17 -33.12 -28.77 24.72
CA LEU A 17 -32.46 -29.60 23.70
C LEU A 17 -32.30 -28.86 22.36
N LEU A 18 -33.31 -28.08 21.96
CA LEU A 18 -33.24 -27.25 20.75
C LEU A 18 -32.22 -26.12 20.88
N ILE A 19 -32.06 -25.51 22.06
CA ILE A 19 -31.08 -24.44 22.31
C ILE A 19 -29.63 -24.97 22.26
N VAL A 20 -29.36 -26.19 22.76
CA VAL A 20 -28.01 -26.78 22.74
C VAL A 20 -27.60 -27.25 21.34
N SER A 21 -28.57 -27.64 20.49
CA SER A 21 -28.33 -28.02 19.09
C SER A 21 -27.99 -26.84 18.14
N GLY A 22 -28.08 -25.60 18.63
CA GLY A 22 -27.75 -24.38 17.89
C GLY A 22 -26.26 -23.99 17.88
N CYS A 23 -25.37 -24.79 18.48
CA CYS A 23 -23.92 -24.58 18.39
C CYS A 23 -23.43 -24.84 16.96
N LYS A 24 -23.58 -23.85 16.07
CA LYS A 24 -22.98 -23.87 14.74
C LYS A 24 -21.46 -23.95 14.93
N LYS A 25 -20.89 -25.13 14.68
CA LYS A 25 -19.44 -25.31 14.65
C LYS A 25 -18.90 -24.38 13.57
N ILE A 26 -18.29 -23.28 14.00
CA ILE A 26 -17.62 -22.36 13.09
C ILE A 26 -16.35 -23.10 12.66
N ASN A 27 -16.40 -23.77 11.51
CA ASN A 27 -15.20 -24.23 10.84
C ASN A 27 -14.47 -22.97 10.35
N TYR A 28 -13.51 -22.50 11.14
CA TYR A 28 -12.57 -21.49 10.68
C TYR A 28 -11.79 -22.09 9.52
N ALA A 29 -11.88 -21.47 8.34
CA ALA A 29 -10.99 -21.82 7.25
C ALA A 29 -9.55 -21.62 7.74
N LYS A 30 -8.70 -22.61 7.51
CA LYS A 30 -7.30 -22.60 7.93
C LYS A 30 -6.45 -23.00 6.73
N ILE A 31 -5.37 -22.26 6.51
CA ILE A 31 -4.29 -22.65 5.62
C ILE A 31 -3.16 -23.09 6.54
N ASP A 32 -2.78 -24.37 6.47
CA ASP A 32 -1.81 -24.95 7.41
C ASP A 32 -0.40 -24.41 7.19
N ASP A 33 -0.04 -24.11 5.94
CA ASP A 33 1.27 -23.59 5.56
C ASP A 33 1.12 -22.33 4.68
N PRO A 34 0.79 -21.17 5.27
CA PRO A 34 0.51 -19.96 4.50
C PRO A 34 1.78 -19.16 4.18
N ALA A 35 1.81 -18.57 3.00
CA ALA A 35 2.52 -17.32 2.71
C ALA A 35 1.56 -16.12 2.87
N TYR A 36 2.09 -14.92 3.04
CA TYR A 36 1.29 -13.70 3.23
C TYR A 36 1.44 -12.76 2.04
N LEU A 37 0.36 -12.47 1.32
CA LEU A 37 0.39 -11.68 0.08
C LEU A 37 -0.48 -10.43 0.17
N ARG A 38 0.10 -9.28 -0.15
CA ARG A 38 -0.60 -8.02 -0.43
C ARG A 38 -0.35 -7.62 -1.88
N VAL A 39 -1.38 -7.15 -2.57
CA VAL A 39 -1.29 -6.85 -4.01
C VAL A 39 -1.78 -5.45 -4.31
N PHE A 40 -1.02 -4.73 -5.13
CA PHE A 40 -1.29 -3.37 -5.57
C PHE A 40 -1.35 -3.29 -7.08
N ASN A 41 -2.43 -2.70 -7.61
CA ASN A 41 -2.50 -2.27 -9.00
C ASN A 41 -1.89 -0.88 -9.12
N ASN A 42 -0.66 -0.83 -9.62
CA ASN A 42 0.10 0.41 -9.84
C ASN A 42 0.00 0.91 -11.29
N LEU A 43 -0.91 0.38 -12.11
CA LEU A 43 -1.24 0.96 -13.42
C LEU A 43 -1.99 2.27 -13.22
N ASN A 44 -1.28 3.38 -13.35
CA ASN A 44 -1.78 4.70 -12.97
C ASN A 44 -2.19 5.59 -14.14
N TYR A 45 -2.39 4.99 -15.33
CA TYR A 45 -2.84 5.75 -16.48
C TYR A 45 -4.35 6.03 -16.43
N GLU A 46 -4.75 7.16 -17.00
CA GLU A 46 -6.16 7.57 -17.14
C GLU A 46 -6.60 7.36 -18.59
N ILE A 47 -7.86 6.95 -18.77
CA ILE A 47 -8.46 6.84 -20.11
C ILE A 47 -9.11 8.17 -20.46
N GLY A 48 -8.58 8.84 -21.47
CA GLY A 48 -9.08 10.08 -22.06
C GLY A 48 -9.42 9.92 -23.55
N ILE A 49 -9.63 11.04 -24.24
CA ILE A 49 -10.01 11.05 -25.66
C ILE A 49 -8.92 10.39 -26.54
N THR A 50 -7.65 10.63 -26.21
CA THR A 50 -6.49 10.19 -26.99
C THR A 50 -6.17 8.71 -26.85
N ASN A 51 -6.62 8.05 -25.77
CA ASN A 51 -6.41 6.63 -25.48
C ASN A 51 -7.72 5.91 -25.10
N LYS A 52 -8.85 6.36 -25.66
CA LYS A 52 -10.20 5.85 -25.33
C LYS A 52 -10.39 4.34 -25.55
N ASP A 53 -9.56 3.74 -26.40
CA ASP A 53 -9.62 2.32 -26.76
C ASP A 53 -8.68 1.46 -25.87
N GLU A 54 -7.87 2.08 -25.00
CA GLU A 54 -7.06 1.34 -24.02
C GLU A 54 -7.96 0.77 -22.90
N PRO A 55 -7.65 -0.44 -22.37
CA PRO A 55 -8.37 -0.99 -21.24
C PRO A 55 -8.22 -0.10 -19.99
N ILE A 56 -9.34 0.19 -19.32
CA ILE A 56 -9.33 0.83 -18.01
C ILE A 56 -8.50 -0.04 -17.05
N PRO A 57 -7.57 0.52 -16.25
CA PRO A 57 -6.75 -0.22 -15.29
C PRO A 57 -7.55 -0.67 -14.06
N PHE A 58 -8.57 -1.49 -14.31
CA PHE A 58 -9.45 -2.10 -13.34
C PHE A 58 -9.40 -3.61 -13.53
N LEU A 59 -8.86 -4.31 -12.53
CA LEU A 59 -8.37 -5.67 -12.69
C LEU A 59 -9.16 -6.67 -11.85
N THR A 60 -9.05 -7.92 -12.25
CA THR A 60 -9.27 -9.07 -11.37
C THR A 60 -7.96 -9.85 -11.26
N MET A 61 -7.70 -10.39 -10.08
CA MET A 61 -6.60 -11.33 -9.83
C MET A 61 -7.18 -12.72 -9.63
N LEU A 62 -6.63 -13.71 -10.33
CA LEU A 62 -6.96 -15.12 -10.18
C LEU A 62 -5.69 -15.90 -9.81
N ILE A 63 -5.72 -16.65 -8.72
CA ILE A 63 -4.65 -17.57 -8.33
C ILE A 63 -5.17 -18.99 -8.52
N ASP A 64 -4.41 -19.78 -9.26
CA ASP A 64 -4.73 -21.13 -9.74
C ASP A 64 -6.10 -21.19 -10.41
N PRO A 65 -6.30 -20.48 -11.55
CA PRO A 65 -7.55 -20.50 -12.28
C PRO A 65 -7.79 -21.85 -12.96
N VAL A 66 -9.05 -22.29 -12.95
CA VAL A 66 -9.55 -23.39 -13.78
C VAL A 66 -10.12 -22.80 -15.06
N MET A 67 -9.61 -23.26 -16.21
CA MET A 67 -10.07 -22.83 -17.53
C MET A 67 -11.07 -23.83 -18.11
N ASP A 68 -12.04 -23.35 -18.87
CA ASP A 68 -12.90 -24.19 -19.71
C ASP A 68 -12.20 -24.63 -21.01
N GLY A 69 -12.90 -25.42 -21.84
CA GLY A 69 -12.38 -25.90 -23.12
C GLY A 69 -12.09 -24.79 -24.14
N GLN A 70 -12.51 -23.56 -23.88
CA GLN A 70 -12.26 -22.37 -24.70
C GLN A 70 -11.16 -21.47 -24.10
N GLY A 71 -10.51 -21.92 -23.03
CA GLY A 71 -9.46 -21.18 -22.34
C GLY A 71 -9.98 -20.02 -21.48
N MET A 72 -11.28 -19.96 -21.20
CA MET A 72 -11.85 -18.93 -20.32
C MET A 72 -11.84 -19.39 -18.86
N PRO A 73 -11.50 -18.52 -17.91
CA PRO A 73 -11.53 -18.86 -16.50
C PRO A 73 -12.97 -19.01 -16.00
N VAL A 74 -13.27 -20.15 -15.38
CA VAL A 74 -14.59 -20.47 -14.79
C VAL A 74 -14.58 -20.46 -13.26
N SER A 75 -13.41 -20.67 -12.65
CA SER A 75 -13.18 -20.55 -11.21
C SER A 75 -11.69 -20.31 -10.93
N ALA A 76 -11.35 -20.01 -9.68
CA ALA A 76 -9.97 -19.91 -9.20
C ALA A 76 -9.93 -20.31 -7.72
N ALA A 77 -8.79 -20.83 -7.25
CA ALA A 77 -8.61 -21.15 -5.84
C ALA A 77 -8.73 -19.89 -4.96
N ILE A 78 -8.12 -18.79 -5.41
CA ILE A 78 -8.23 -17.48 -4.77
C ILE A 78 -8.54 -16.42 -5.83
N LYS A 79 -9.46 -15.52 -5.50
CA LYS A 79 -9.87 -14.39 -6.35
C LYS A 79 -9.66 -13.08 -5.61
N GLY A 80 -8.94 -12.15 -6.22
CA GLY A 80 -8.90 -10.74 -5.86
C GLY A 80 -9.67 -9.90 -6.86
N ASP A 81 -10.99 -9.78 -6.69
CA ASP A 81 -11.87 -9.08 -7.63
C ASP A 81 -11.94 -7.56 -7.37
N TYR A 82 -12.35 -6.80 -8.39
CA TYR A 82 -12.52 -5.33 -8.32
C TYR A 82 -11.24 -4.57 -7.90
N LEU A 83 -10.06 -5.05 -8.31
CA LEU A 83 -8.78 -4.43 -8.00
C LEU A 83 -8.62 -3.12 -8.80
N ASP A 84 -8.94 -2.01 -8.15
CA ASP A 84 -8.86 -0.65 -8.70
C ASP A 84 -7.43 -0.11 -8.59
N GLN A 85 -7.21 1.07 -9.15
CA GLN A 85 -5.96 1.78 -8.97
C GLN A 85 -5.67 2.01 -7.48
N ARG A 86 -4.40 1.89 -7.12
CA ARG A 86 -3.94 2.06 -5.75
C ARG A 86 -4.13 3.49 -5.23
N GLU A 87 -4.53 3.61 -3.97
CA GLU A 87 -4.57 4.88 -3.22
C GLU A 87 -3.16 5.35 -2.78
N PRO A 88 -2.89 6.67 -2.70
CA PRO A 88 -1.58 7.20 -2.28
C PRO A 88 -1.09 6.72 -0.92
N TYR A 89 -1.99 6.28 -0.03
CA TYR A 89 -1.64 5.78 1.29
C TYR A 89 -2.29 4.42 1.59
N ALA A 90 -1.45 3.47 1.98
CA ALA A 90 -1.81 2.14 2.44
C ALA A 90 -1.52 2.04 3.96
N PRO A 91 -2.52 2.25 4.83
CA PRO A 91 -2.32 2.29 6.28
C PRO A 91 -1.93 0.93 6.87
N PRO A 92 -1.45 0.90 8.13
CA PRO A 92 -1.03 -0.35 8.77
C PRO A 92 -2.18 -1.31 9.03
N TYR A 93 -3.32 -0.78 9.48
CA TYR A 93 -4.56 -1.55 9.58
C TYR A 93 -5.38 -1.33 8.32
N PRO A 94 -6.06 -2.37 7.84
CA PRO A 94 -6.91 -2.23 6.66
C PRO A 94 -8.07 -1.30 6.99
N SER A 95 -8.00 -0.07 6.51
CA SER A 95 -9.00 0.99 6.74
C SER A 95 -10.35 0.70 6.08
N HIS A 96 -10.44 -0.38 5.32
CA HIS A 96 -11.52 -0.66 4.40
C HIS A 96 -12.30 -1.94 4.76
N ILE A 97 -11.82 -2.79 5.66
CA ILE A 97 -12.57 -3.98 6.10
C ILE A 97 -13.85 -3.54 6.80
N GLY A 98 -14.99 -4.00 6.29
CA GLY A 98 -16.32 -3.69 6.84
C GLY A 98 -16.78 -2.23 6.68
N ASN A 99 -15.99 -1.38 6.01
CA ASN A 99 -16.25 0.06 5.88
C ASN A 99 -16.41 0.49 4.41
N GLY A 100 -17.61 0.97 4.07
CA GLY A 100 -17.96 1.57 2.79
C GLY A 100 -18.89 0.71 1.92
N SER A 101 -19.58 1.34 0.98
CA SER A 101 -20.52 0.70 0.03
C SER A 101 -19.88 0.34 -1.32
N SER A 102 -18.61 0.69 -1.53
CA SER A 102 -17.91 0.46 -2.80
C SER A 102 -17.33 -0.96 -2.87
N VAL A 103 -17.52 -1.60 -4.02
CA VAL A 103 -16.88 -2.90 -4.34
C VAL A 103 -15.42 -2.75 -4.75
N ASN A 104 -14.98 -1.54 -5.09
CA ASN A 104 -13.63 -1.28 -5.57
C ASN A 104 -12.59 -1.44 -4.46
N ASN A 105 -11.51 -2.13 -4.77
CA ASN A 105 -10.43 -2.44 -3.86
C ASN A 105 -9.14 -1.78 -4.36
N PRO A 106 -8.57 -0.78 -3.65
CA PRO A 106 -7.30 -0.17 -4.06
C PRO A 106 -6.09 -1.10 -3.84
N GLU A 107 -6.32 -2.21 -3.15
CA GLU A 107 -5.36 -3.27 -2.86
C GLU A 107 -6.10 -4.58 -2.54
N TYR A 108 -5.40 -5.70 -2.66
CA TYR A 108 -5.84 -6.99 -2.13
C TYR A 108 -5.01 -7.35 -0.88
N PRO A 109 -5.61 -7.84 0.22
CA PRO A 109 -7.02 -8.20 0.38
C PRO A 109 -7.98 -7.01 0.49
N GLY A 110 -7.53 -5.83 0.92
CA GLY A 110 -8.35 -4.63 0.97
C GLY A 110 -9.66 -4.82 1.75
N ARG A 111 -10.81 -4.73 1.07
CA ARG A 111 -12.14 -4.94 1.67
C ARG A 111 -12.60 -6.39 1.69
N GLN A 112 -11.85 -7.30 1.07
CA GLN A 112 -12.32 -8.66 0.85
C GLN A 112 -12.27 -9.47 2.15
N ASN A 113 -13.34 -10.24 2.38
CA ASN A 113 -13.41 -11.15 3.51
C ASN A 113 -12.64 -12.44 3.20
N VAL A 114 -11.34 -12.41 3.47
CA VAL A 114 -10.43 -13.56 3.28
C VAL A 114 -9.65 -13.82 4.57
N LEU A 115 -8.99 -14.97 4.65
CA LEU A 115 -8.04 -15.21 5.75
C LEU A 115 -6.86 -14.25 5.62
N VAL A 116 -6.58 -13.52 6.69
CA VAL A 116 -5.48 -12.53 6.73
C VAL A 116 -4.35 -12.99 7.63
N GLY A 117 -3.17 -12.39 7.47
CA GLY A 117 -1.99 -12.73 8.23
C GLY A 117 -2.16 -12.47 9.74
N PRO A 118 -1.47 -13.24 10.59
CA PRO A 118 -1.48 -13.04 12.04
C PRO A 118 -0.58 -11.86 12.43
N VAL A 119 -0.43 -11.62 13.73
CA VAL A 119 0.70 -10.83 14.23
C VAL A 119 1.97 -11.67 14.10
N LEU A 120 2.95 -11.20 13.32
CA LEU A 120 4.23 -11.86 13.10
C LEU A 120 5.36 -10.98 13.64
N ASN A 121 6.09 -11.45 14.67
CA ASN A 121 7.16 -10.70 15.34
C ASN A 121 6.75 -9.28 15.75
N GLY A 122 5.52 -9.14 16.25
CA GLY A 122 4.94 -7.87 16.71
C GLY A 122 4.30 -7.02 15.61
N PHE A 123 4.50 -7.34 14.32
CA PHE A 123 3.87 -6.66 13.20
C PHE A 123 2.50 -7.26 12.90
N ASP A 124 1.50 -6.41 12.73
CA ASP A 124 0.16 -6.82 12.33
C ASP A 124 0.11 -7.04 10.80
N LEU A 125 -0.16 -8.28 10.37
CA LEU A 125 -0.28 -8.65 8.96
C LEU A 125 -1.73 -8.76 8.47
N SER A 126 -2.70 -8.13 9.16
CA SER A 126 -4.10 -8.12 8.74
C SER A 126 -4.35 -7.50 7.36
N SER A 127 -3.39 -6.72 6.85
CA SER A 127 -3.40 -6.18 5.49
C SER A 127 -2.77 -7.12 4.44
N TRP A 128 -2.43 -8.36 4.79
CA TRP A 128 -1.94 -9.40 3.89
C TRP A 128 -2.87 -10.61 3.93
N ALA A 129 -3.24 -11.15 2.77
CA ALA A 129 -4.01 -12.38 2.68
C ALA A 129 -3.13 -13.61 2.92
N GLN A 130 -3.66 -14.65 3.55
CA GLN A 130 -3.04 -15.96 3.58
C GLN A 130 -3.26 -16.67 2.24
N ILE A 131 -2.17 -17.06 1.60
CA ILE A 131 -2.12 -17.87 0.39
C ILE A 131 -1.39 -19.17 0.75
N PRO A 132 -1.80 -20.36 0.26
CA PRO A 132 -0.96 -21.54 0.42
C PRO A 132 0.47 -21.27 -0.06
N SER A 133 1.47 -21.88 0.58
CA SER A 133 2.84 -21.87 0.07
C SER A 133 2.97 -22.78 -1.16
N GLY A 134 3.99 -22.53 -1.98
CA GLY A 134 4.30 -23.31 -3.17
C GLY A 134 4.27 -22.51 -4.46
N LYS A 135 4.14 -23.22 -5.59
CA LYS A 135 4.09 -22.64 -6.92
C LYS A 135 2.64 -22.42 -7.34
N HIS A 136 2.30 -21.19 -7.71
CA HIS A 136 0.95 -20.78 -8.10
C HIS A 136 0.94 -20.14 -9.47
N ARG A 137 -0.06 -20.45 -10.28
CA ARG A 137 -0.35 -19.69 -11.51
C ARG A 137 -1.17 -18.47 -11.13
N VAL A 138 -0.68 -17.28 -11.44
CA VAL A 138 -1.35 -16.01 -11.15
C VAL A 138 -1.67 -15.30 -12.45
N VAL A 139 -2.96 -14.98 -12.62
CA VAL A 139 -3.48 -14.30 -13.80
C VAL A 139 -4.13 -12.99 -13.37
N PHE A 140 -3.69 -11.89 -13.97
CA PHE A 140 -4.36 -10.60 -13.89
C PHE A 140 -5.10 -10.35 -15.19
N MET A 141 -6.37 -9.98 -15.10
CA MET A 141 -7.20 -9.71 -16.26
C MET A 141 -7.88 -8.35 -16.11
N PHE A 142 -7.99 -7.62 -17.21
CA PHE A 142 -8.84 -6.43 -17.26
C PHE A 142 -10.29 -6.83 -17.15
N ARG A 143 -11.08 -5.97 -16.51
CA ARG A 143 -12.53 -6.13 -16.43
C ARG A 143 -13.23 -4.78 -16.52
N PRO A 144 -14.49 -4.73 -16.96
CA PRO A 144 -15.26 -3.49 -16.94
C PRO A 144 -15.46 -3.00 -15.51
N LYS A 145 -15.48 -1.66 -15.36
CA LYS A 145 -15.77 -0.99 -14.09
C LYS A 145 -17.28 -1.00 -13.83
N ASN A 146 -17.75 -2.11 -13.26
CA ASN A 146 -19.13 -2.37 -12.86
C ASN A 146 -19.18 -3.18 -11.56
N SER A 147 -20.37 -3.51 -11.06
CA SER A 147 -20.59 -4.29 -9.83
C SER A 147 -20.81 -5.79 -10.06
N VAL A 148 -20.63 -6.29 -11.29
CA VAL A 148 -20.86 -7.70 -11.63
C VAL A 148 -19.60 -8.50 -11.26
N PRO A 149 -19.70 -9.62 -10.50
CA PRO A 149 -18.55 -10.45 -10.17
C PRO A 149 -17.88 -11.01 -11.41
N PHE A 150 -16.55 -11.17 -11.39
CA PHE A 150 -15.79 -11.49 -12.60
C PHE A 150 -16.27 -12.73 -13.35
N PHE A 151 -16.56 -13.83 -12.64
CA PHE A 151 -17.00 -15.08 -13.28
C PHE A 151 -18.41 -14.99 -13.90
N ASP A 152 -19.22 -14.06 -13.42
CA ASP A 152 -20.58 -13.77 -13.90
C ASP A 152 -20.60 -12.78 -15.08
N LEU A 153 -19.43 -12.24 -15.46
CA LEU A 153 -19.31 -11.38 -16.64
C LEU A 153 -19.58 -12.16 -17.93
N GLU A 154 -20.10 -11.44 -18.93
CA GLU A 154 -20.19 -11.95 -20.29
C GLU A 154 -18.82 -12.43 -20.81
N ALA A 155 -18.83 -13.48 -21.63
CA ALA A 155 -17.61 -14.12 -22.14
C ALA A 155 -16.61 -13.15 -22.79
N ARG A 156 -17.08 -12.08 -23.45
CA ARG A 156 -16.22 -11.07 -24.08
C ARG A 156 -15.31 -10.33 -23.08
N TYR A 157 -15.73 -10.19 -21.83
CA TYR A 157 -14.95 -9.50 -20.79
C TYR A 157 -13.99 -10.42 -20.03
N LYS A 158 -14.09 -11.75 -20.22
CA LYS A 158 -13.26 -12.76 -19.55
C LYS A 158 -12.06 -13.22 -20.39
N LYS A 159 -11.69 -12.46 -21.42
CA LYS A 159 -10.58 -12.80 -22.35
C LYS A 159 -9.41 -11.83 -22.32
N SER A 160 -9.56 -10.68 -21.65
CA SER A 160 -8.55 -9.63 -21.65
C SER A 160 -7.49 -9.90 -20.57
N VAL A 161 -6.53 -10.77 -20.90
CA VAL A 161 -5.41 -11.09 -20.01
C VAL A 161 -4.39 -9.95 -20.05
N LEU A 162 -4.03 -9.44 -18.87
CA LEU A 162 -2.96 -8.47 -18.69
C LEU A 162 -1.64 -9.19 -18.42
N ILE A 163 -1.63 -10.11 -17.44
CA ILE A 163 -0.46 -10.89 -17.03
C ILE A 163 -0.92 -12.32 -16.75
N ASP A 164 -0.16 -13.32 -17.19
CA ASP A 164 -0.30 -14.73 -16.83
C ASP A 164 1.08 -15.28 -16.53
N THR A 165 1.34 -15.61 -15.27
CA THR A 165 2.68 -15.99 -14.80
C THR A 165 2.62 -16.99 -13.66
N ASN A 166 3.77 -17.53 -13.28
CA ASN A 166 3.90 -18.38 -12.10
C ASN A 166 4.68 -17.64 -11.01
N LEU A 167 4.18 -17.71 -9.78
CA LEU A 167 4.86 -17.25 -8.59
C LEU A 167 5.23 -18.42 -7.70
N VAL A 168 6.35 -18.29 -6.97
CA VAL A 168 6.71 -19.22 -5.90
C VAL A 168 6.65 -18.44 -4.59
N LEU A 169 5.80 -18.91 -3.68
CA LEU A 169 5.57 -18.31 -2.37
C LEU A 169 6.09 -19.28 -1.30
N ASP A 170 7.07 -18.83 -0.54
CA ASP A 170 7.67 -19.63 0.52
C ASP A 170 6.79 -19.59 1.78
N SER A 171 6.79 -20.70 2.52
CA SER A 171 6.10 -20.82 3.81
C SER A 171 6.46 -19.68 4.76
N LYS A 172 5.43 -19.04 5.33
CA LYS A 172 5.51 -18.01 6.38
C LYS A 172 6.29 -16.76 5.97
N GLU A 173 6.46 -16.53 4.68
CA GLU A 173 7.11 -15.33 4.15
C GLU A 173 6.07 -14.27 3.77
N VAL A 174 6.49 -13.00 3.85
CA VAL A 174 5.64 -11.85 3.58
C VAL A 174 5.99 -11.27 2.22
N TYR A 175 4.96 -11.01 1.40
CA TYR A 175 5.11 -10.56 0.03
C TYR A 175 4.25 -9.34 -0.28
N THR A 176 4.83 -8.42 -1.05
CA THR A 176 4.09 -7.33 -1.70
C THR A 176 4.24 -7.49 -3.21
N LEU A 177 3.12 -7.58 -3.92
CA LEU A 177 3.06 -7.74 -5.37
C LEU A 177 2.54 -6.47 -6.02
N HIS A 178 3.29 -5.95 -6.98
CA HIS A 178 2.93 -4.75 -7.74
C HIS A 178 2.66 -5.09 -9.20
N ILE A 179 1.52 -4.67 -9.73
CA ILE A 179 1.24 -4.67 -11.17
C ILE A 179 1.69 -3.32 -11.72
N LEU A 180 2.67 -3.34 -12.63
CA LEU A 180 3.36 -2.14 -13.11
C LEU A 180 3.38 -2.12 -14.63
N GLN A 181 3.31 -0.92 -15.20
CA GLN A 181 3.85 -0.69 -16.53
C GLN A 181 5.39 -0.65 -16.41
N LYS A 182 6.09 -1.41 -17.24
CA LYS A 182 7.56 -1.55 -17.21
C LYS A 182 8.24 -0.58 -18.16
N ASP A 183 7.61 -0.31 -19.31
CA ASP A 183 8.14 0.57 -20.35
C ASP A 183 7.00 1.41 -20.94
N VAL A 184 7.23 2.73 -21.03
CA VAL A 184 6.22 3.66 -21.53
C VAL A 184 6.03 3.54 -23.04
N ALA A 185 7.09 3.30 -23.79
CA ALA A 185 7.07 3.29 -25.25
C ALA A 185 6.39 2.01 -25.77
N THR A 186 6.73 0.85 -25.20
CA THR A 186 6.15 -0.44 -25.62
C THR A 186 4.82 -0.76 -24.94
N LYS A 187 4.45 -0.01 -23.88
CA LYS A 187 3.31 -0.32 -23.02
C LYS A 187 3.39 -1.70 -22.35
N GLU A 188 4.60 -2.25 -22.22
CA GLU A 188 4.84 -3.53 -21.57
C GLU A 188 4.38 -3.46 -20.11
N ASN A 189 3.52 -4.40 -19.70
CA ASN A 189 3.08 -4.57 -18.33
C ASN A 189 3.73 -5.79 -17.71
N GLY A 190 3.93 -5.77 -16.41
CA GLY A 190 4.44 -6.92 -15.68
C GLY A 190 4.29 -6.75 -14.19
N ILE A 191 4.82 -7.72 -13.45
CA ILE A 191 4.75 -7.71 -11.98
C ILE A 191 6.11 -7.47 -11.33
N LEU A 192 6.08 -7.00 -10.09
CA LEU A 192 7.22 -7.02 -9.17
C LEU A 192 6.75 -7.65 -7.86
N LEU A 193 7.28 -8.83 -7.52
CA LEU A 193 7.01 -9.51 -6.26
C LEU A 193 8.20 -9.25 -5.32
N ARG A 194 7.99 -8.43 -4.28
CA ARG A 194 8.99 -8.23 -3.23
C ARG A 194 8.75 -9.21 -2.09
N LYS A 195 9.82 -9.85 -1.63
CA LYS A 195 9.83 -10.69 -0.43
C LYS A 195 10.23 -9.84 0.77
N GLU A 196 9.23 -9.24 1.42
CA GLU A 196 9.40 -8.27 2.50
C GLU A 196 10.19 -8.85 3.68
N ASN A 197 11.13 -8.09 4.24
CA ASN A 197 12.01 -8.58 5.31
C ASN A 197 11.84 -7.88 6.66
N PHE A 198 10.99 -6.84 6.77
CA PHE A 198 10.85 -6.04 8.00
C PHE A 198 10.53 -6.88 9.24
N HIS A 199 9.77 -7.97 9.08
CA HIS A 199 9.37 -8.87 10.16
C HIS A 199 10.53 -9.70 10.71
N LYS A 200 11.70 -9.70 10.05
CA LYS A 200 12.93 -10.38 10.47
C LYS A 200 13.99 -9.40 11.00
N LEU A 201 13.75 -8.10 10.88
CA LEU A 201 14.71 -7.09 11.31
C LEU A 201 14.52 -6.73 12.78
N SER A 202 15.63 -6.55 13.48
CA SER A 202 15.66 -6.01 14.84
C SER A 202 15.50 -4.49 14.82
N LEU A 203 14.27 -4.02 14.62
CA LEU A 203 13.94 -2.59 14.58
C LEU A 203 13.70 -2.03 15.98
N SER A 204 14.25 -0.85 16.27
CA SER A 204 14.08 -0.13 17.55
C SER A 204 12.77 0.64 17.58
N ASP A 205 12.07 0.64 18.73
CA ASP A 205 10.86 1.47 18.92
C ASP A 205 11.19 2.97 19.03
N SER A 206 12.48 3.34 19.13
CA SER A 206 12.96 4.72 19.18
C SER A 206 13.28 5.31 17.79
N GLN A 207 13.08 4.54 16.72
CA GLN A 207 13.45 4.89 15.35
C GLN A 207 12.29 4.62 14.41
N VAL A 208 12.01 5.58 13.53
CA VAL A 208 11.09 5.38 12.40
C VAL A 208 11.91 4.88 11.22
N TYR A 209 11.43 3.86 10.52
CA TYR A 209 12.13 3.23 9.40
C TYR A 209 11.42 3.52 8.09
N VAL A 210 12.19 3.70 7.02
CA VAL A 210 11.68 3.90 5.66
C VAL A 210 12.63 3.30 4.62
N ASN A 211 12.10 2.62 3.62
CA ASN A 211 12.83 2.30 2.39
C ASN A 211 12.17 2.95 1.17
N PHE A 212 12.93 3.04 0.07
CA PHE A 212 12.53 3.79 -1.12
C PHE A 212 12.65 2.92 -2.38
N TYR A 213 11.71 3.11 -3.29
CA TYR A 213 11.70 2.48 -4.60
C TYR A 213 11.32 3.48 -5.68
N ASN A 214 12.10 3.52 -6.75
CA ASN A 214 11.68 4.13 -8.01
C ASN A 214 11.21 2.99 -8.94
N MET A 215 9.92 2.72 -8.95
CA MET A 215 9.30 1.71 -9.82
C MET A 215 8.68 2.34 -11.06
N SER A 216 9.13 3.53 -11.46
CA SER A 216 8.69 4.17 -12.69
C SER A 216 9.06 3.33 -13.91
N SER A 217 8.20 3.41 -14.92
CA SER A 217 8.41 2.79 -16.22
C SER A 217 9.65 3.37 -16.88
N LYS A 218 10.40 2.54 -17.59
CA LYS A 218 11.47 3.01 -18.47
C LYS A 218 10.91 4.05 -19.45
N GLY A 219 11.64 5.15 -19.62
CA GLY A 219 11.23 6.25 -20.50
C GLY A 219 10.27 7.26 -19.88
N PHE A 220 9.66 7.00 -18.72
CA PHE A 220 8.56 7.83 -18.22
C PHE A 220 8.94 9.29 -18.02
N TRP A 221 10.08 9.60 -17.39
CA TRP A 221 10.46 10.99 -17.17
C TRP A 221 10.88 11.70 -18.48
N GLN A 222 11.22 10.94 -19.53
CA GLN A 222 11.76 11.44 -20.80
C GLN A 222 10.69 11.76 -21.84
N ILE A 223 9.47 11.22 -21.69
CA ILE A 223 8.38 11.55 -22.60
C ILE A 223 7.85 12.97 -22.33
N ASP A 224 7.23 13.55 -23.35
CA ASP A 224 6.62 14.87 -23.28
C ASP A 224 5.58 14.98 -22.16
N ASN A 225 5.60 16.09 -21.42
CA ASN A 225 4.71 16.28 -20.27
C ASN A 225 3.22 16.33 -20.68
N TYR A 226 2.89 16.75 -21.91
CA TYR A 226 1.52 16.72 -22.41
C TYR A 226 1.03 15.30 -22.72
N SER A 227 1.94 14.33 -22.89
CA SER A 227 1.59 12.92 -23.07
C SER A 227 1.36 12.16 -21.75
N LYS A 228 1.69 12.79 -20.61
CA LYS A 228 1.50 12.22 -19.27
C LYS A 228 0.07 12.51 -18.79
N THR A 229 -0.53 11.52 -18.13
CA THR A 229 -1.90 11.60 -17.60
C THR A 229 -2.07 12.77 -16.64
N GLY A 230 -3.12 13.58 -16.85
CA GLY A 230 -3.31 14.86 -16.17
C GLY A 230 -2.54 16.04 -16.79
N ASN A 231 -2.04 15.92 -18.03
CA ASN A 231 -1.28 16.96 -18.78
C ASN A 231 -0.05 17.49 -18.01
N GLY A 232 0.62 16.68 -17.20
CA GLY A 232 1.75 17.10 -16.35
C GLY A 232 1.39 18.13 -15.25
N LYS A 233 0.14 18.58 -15.16
CA LYS A 233 -0.32 19.66 -14.27
C LYS A 233 -1.13 19.14 -13.09
N ASN A 234 -0.77 17.97 -12.58
CA ASN A 234 -1.42 17.47 -11.38
C ASN A 234 -0.77 18.10 -10.13
N PHE A 235 -1.36 19.21 -9.68
CA PHE A 235 -0.92 19.97 -8.50
C PHE A 235 -0.87 19.15 -7.21
N GLU A 236 -1.46 17.95 -7.16
CA GLU A 236 -1.37 17.05 -6.00
C GLU A 236 -0.07 16.23 -6.00
N LYS A 237 0.48 15.96 -7.18
CA LYS A 237 1.74 15.22 -7.37
C LYS A 237 2.97 16.12 -7.29
N GLY A 238 2.77 17.44 -7.37
CA GLY A 238 3.85 18.43 -7.33
C GLY A 238 4.90 18.20 -8.42
N ALA A 239 6.18 18.38 -8.08
CA ALA A 239 7.32 18.14 -8.97
C ALA A 239 7.42 16.69 -9.46
N LEU A 240 6.83 15.72 -8.75
CA LEU A 240 6.83 14.33 -9.19
C LEU A 240 5.94 14.10 -10.41
N ALA A 241 4.97 14.97 -10.71
CA ALA A 241 4.02 14.78 -11.81
C ALA A 241 4.70 14.48 -13.15
N ASN A 242 5.86 15.10 -13.40
CA ASN A 242 6.63 14.94 -14.62
C ASN A 242 7.58 13.73 -14.57
N GLY A 243 7.65 13.02 -13.44
CA GLY A 243 8.58 11.92 -13.20
C GLY A 243 9.88 12.37 -12.53
N ILE A 244 10.70 11.39 -12.16
CA ILE A 244 12.07 11.58 -11.65
C ILE A 244 13.03 10.78 -12.51
N LYS A 245 14.30 11.19 -12.54
CA LYS A 245 15.35 10.43 -13.21
C LYS A 245 15.50 9.03 -12.62
N ASP A 246 16.11 8.14 -13.40
CA ASP A 246 16.30 6.74 -13.04
C ASP A 246 17.12 6.59 -11.76
N GLN A 247 18.08 7.48 -11.51
CA GLN A 247 18.87 7.50 -10.29
C GLN A 247 18.65 8.83 -9.55
N MET A 248 18.38 8.74 -8.26
CA MET A 248 18.20 9.90 -7.38
C MET A 248 18.87 9.66 -6.03
N ASN A 249 19.49 10.68 -5.47
CA ASN A 249 19.84 10.76 -4.07
C ASN A 249 18.64 11.23 -3.27
N ILE A 250 18.49 10.73 -2.05
CA ILE A 250 17.40 11.06 -1.14
C ILE A 250 18.00 11.73 0.07
N PHE A 251 17.63 12.99 0.27
CA PHE A 251 17.97 13.76 1.46
C PHE A 251 16.74 13.88 2.33
N TYR A 252 16.92 13.92 3.66
CA TYR A 252 15.82 14.13 4.59
C TYR A 252 16.02 15.39 5.43
N THR A 253 14.90 16.01 5.76
CA THR A 253 14.79 17.06 6.77
C THR A 253 13.71 16.69 7.77
N LEU A 254 14.01 16.75 9.07
CA LEU A 254 13.01 16.70 10.13
C LEU A 254 12.60 18.12 10.54
N TYR A 255 11.31 18.33 10.62
CA TYR A 255 10.71 19.57 11.07
C TYR A 255 9.91 19.34 12.35
N LYS A 256 9.79 20.37 13.19
CA LYS A 256 8.94 20.38 14.38
C LYS A 256 7.86 21.45 14.31
N GLY A 257 6.78 21.26 15.06
CA GLY A 257 5.73 22.26 15.15
C GLY A 257 4.82 22.35 13.94
N ALA A 258 4.10 23.48 13.85
CA ALA A 258 3.15 23.76 12.80
C ALA A 258 3.84 23.72 11.41
N PRO A 259 3.30 22.97 10.43
CA PRO A 259 3.96 22.81 9.13
C PRO A 259 4.20 24.11 8.35
N ALA A 260 3.39 25.15 8.60
CA ALA A 260 3.57 26.47 8.02
C ALA A 260 4.89 27.15 8.42
N LEU A 261 5.43 26.83 9.60
CA LEU A 261 6.65 27.45 10.13
C LEU A 261 7.93 26.82 9.56
N LYS A 262 7.86 25.57 9.09
CA LYS A 262 9.01 24.81 8.56
C LYS A 262 10.25 24.91 9.47
N THR A 263 10.06 24.77 10.78
CA THR A 263 11.14 24.83 11.78
C THR A 263 11.94 23.53 11.76
N SER A 264 13.11 23.54 11.13
CA SER A 264 13.96 22.35 11.00
C SER A 264 14.70 22.02 12.31
N ILE A 265 14.91 20.73 12.57
CA ILE A 265 15.68 20.27 13.73
C ILE A 265 17.17 20.28 13.41
N ALA A 266 17.95 20.90 14.30
CA ALA A 266 19.40 20.93 14.20
C ALA A 266 19.98 19.50 14.08
N GLY A 267 20.93 19.31 13.17
CA GLY A 267 21.52 17.98 12.90
C GLY A 267 20.68 17.09 11.99
N HIS A 268 19.42 17.44 11.70
CA HIS A 268 18.50 16.67 10.88
C HIS A 268 17.99 17.45 9.66
N THR A 269 18.75 18.43 9.17
CA THR A 269 18.41 19.22 7.98
C THR A 269 19.24 18.75 6.78
N ARG A 270 18.55 18.45 5.66
CA ARG A 270 19.16 18.13 4.36
C ARG A 270 20.25 17.05 4.43
N LYS A 271 20.04 16.04 5.27
CA LYS A 271 20.98 14.94 5.46
C LYS A 271 20.79 13.90 4.37
N LEU A 272 21.88 13.48 3.73
CA LEU A 272 21.83 12.35 2.81
C LEU A 272 21.37 11.11 3.57
N MET A 273 20.33 10.46 3.08
CA MET A 273 19.76 9.25 3.65
C MET A 273 20.16 8.02 2.84
N THR A 274 19.94 8.06 1.53
CA THR A 274 20.29 6.95 0.61
C THR A 274 20.26 7.42 -0.84
N SER A 275 20.55 6.51 -1.78
CA SER A 275 20.28 6.65 -3.20
C SER A 275 19.29 5.59 -3.66
N VAL A 276 18.46 5.91 -4.64
CA VAL A 276 17.54 4.99 -5.29
C VAL A 276 17.85 4.89 -6.78
N SER A 277 17.77 3.67 -7.32
CA SER A 277 17.81 3.41 -8.76
C SER A 277 16.48 2.85 -9.22
N ARG A 278 16.12 3.12 -10.49
CA ARG A 278 14.91 2.61 -11.12
C ARG A 278 14.95 1.09 -11.11
N ASN A 279 13.94 0.49 -10.49
CA ASN A 279 13.80 -0.94 -10.36
C ASN A 279 12.33 -1.33 -10.56
N THR A 280 12.09 -2.14 -11.58
CA THR A 280 10.78 -2.73 -11.83
C THR A 280 10.83 -4.26 -11.84
N SER A 281 11.96 -4.90 -11.50
CA SER A 281 12.12 -6.35 -11.68
C SER A 281 12.88 -7.06 -10.56
N ALA A 282 13.81 -6.39 -9.89
CA ALA A 282 14.57 -7.00 -8.80
C ALA A 282 13.67 -7.16 -7.57
N VAL A 283 13.56 -8.40 -7.12
CA VAL A 283 12.70 -8.85 -6.00
C VAL A 283 13.24 -8.49 -4.61
N GLU A 284 14.48 -8.03 -4.55
CA GLU A 284 15.18 -7.68 -3.33
C GLU A 284 14.58 -6.43 -2.67
N VAL A 285 14.52 -6.46 -1.33
CA VAL A 285 14.01 -5.35 -0.54
C VAL A 285 15.11 -4.31 -0.38
N SER A 286 14.81 -3.07 -0.78
CA SER A 286 15.68 -1.92 -0.53
C SER A 286 15.97 -1.77 0.97
N PRO A 287 17.21 -1.48 1.38
CA PRO A 287 17.57 -1.30 2.78
C PRO A 287 16.70 -0.23 3.47
N TYR A 288 16.26 -0.53 4.70
CA TYR A 288 15.59 0.45 5.54
C TYR A 288 16.60 1.45 6.09
N GLN A 289 16.28 2.72 5.93
CA GLN A 289 16.93 3.86 6.57
C GLN A 289 16.09 4.30 7.76
N SER A 290 16.67 5.04 8.70
CA SER A 290 15.94 5.47 9.87
C SER A 290 16.22 6.89 10.31
N PHE A 291 15.30 7.42 11.10
CA PHE A 291 15.45 8.66 11.84
C PHE A 291 14.79 8.53 13.22
N PRO A 292 15.25 9.29 14.23
CA PRO A 292 14.72 9.17 15.59
C PRO A 292 13.25 9.56 15.68
N LEU A 293 12.47 8.77 16.42
CA LEU A 293 11.06 9.08 16.75
C LEU A 293 10.97 10.40 17.54
N PHE A 294 11.88 10.62 18.48
CA PHE A 294 12.00 11.84 19.26
C PHE A 294 13.35 12.51 18.94
N ALA A 295 13.37 13.30 17.87
CA ALA A 295 14.53 14.08 17.46
C ALA A 295 14.61 15.44 18.18
N ASP A 296 13.48 15.91 18.73
CA ASP A 296 13.41 17.16 19.47
C ASP A 296 13.72 16.93 20.94
N GLY A 297 14.73 17.62 21.48
CA GLY A 297 15.11 17.52 22.89
C GLY A 297 14.03 18.02 23.85
N ASP A 298 13.10 18.84 23.35
CA ASP A 298 11.96 19.35 24.11
C ASP A 298 10.80 18.32 24.18
N ALA A 299 10.80 17.30 23.32
CA ALA A 299 9.77 16.26 23.36
C ALA A 299 10.03 15.35 24.56
N GLY A 300 9.12 15.34 25.54
CA GLY A 300 9.22 14.55 26.77
C GLY A 300 9.15 13.02 26.60
N GLY A 301 9.44 12.49 25.41
CA GLY A 301 9.48 11.06 25.09
C GLY A 301 8.12 10.37 24.99
N ILE A 302 7.02 11.13 25.06
CA ILE A 302 5.65 10.59 25.01
C ILE A 302 4.96 10.94 23.70
N THR A 303 4.97 12.22 23.33
CA THR A 303 4.30 12.73 22.11
C THR A 303 5.26 13.60 21.34
N THR A 304 5.04 13.67 20.03
CA THR A 304 5.80 14.55 19.16
C THR A 304 4.97 14.99 17.95
N ASP A 305 5.27 16.17 17.45
CA ASP A 305 4.67 16.76 16.27
C ASP A 305 5.64 16.80 15.06
N LEU A 306 6.72 16.01 15.14
CA LEU A 306 7.69 15.92 14.05
C LEU A 306 7.03 15.49 12.76
N TRP A 307 7.46 16.09 11.68
CA TRP A 307 7.08 15.69 10.32
C TRP A 307 8.31 15.69 9.42
N GLN A 308 8.23 14.96 8.31
CA GLN A 308 9.39 14.66 7.48
C GLN A 308 9.25 15.28 6.11
N ARG A 309 10.37 15.76 5.56
CA ARG A 309 10.50 16.07 4.14
C ARG A 309 11.63 15.24 3.56
N PHE A 310 11.36 14.60 2.44
CA PHE A 310 12.36 13.94 1.62
C PHE A 310 12.56 14.74 0.34
N GLU A 311 13.81 15.03 0.00
CA GLU A 311 14.18 15.73 -1.23
C GLU A 311 14.94 14.75 -2.11
N LEU A 312 14.35 14.41 -3.25
CA LEU A 312 14.96 13.60 -4.28
C LEU A 312 15.75 14.51 -5.20
N LEU A 313 17.06 14.28 -5.34
CA LEU A 313 17.94 15.06 -6.18
C LEU A 313 18.72 14.16 -7.14
N ALA A 314 18.87 14.59 -8.38
CA ALA A 314 19.72 13.88 -9.34
C ALA A 314 21.19 13.84 -8.83
N PRO A 315 21.94 12.76 -9.11
CA PRO A 315 23.36 12.69 -8.80
C PRO A 315 24.14 13.91 -9.34
N GLY A 316 25.05 14.45 -8.53
CA GLY A 316 25.85 15.63 -8.87
C GLY A 316 25.23 16.97 -8.49
N MET A 317 23.97 17.01 -8.02
CA MET A 317 23.36 18.23 -7.49
C MET A 317 23.74 18.50 -6.03
N ASP A 318 23.87 19.78 -5.66
CA ASP A 318 24.06 20.22 -4.28
C ASP A 318 22.71 20.54 -3.61
N ILE A 319 22.39 19.82 -2.54
CA ILE A 319 21.18 20.02 -1.73
C ILE A 319 21.10 21.41 -1.09
N ASN A 320 22.23 22.09 -0.92
CA ASN A 320 22.27 23.44 -0.35
C ASN A 320 22.02 24.53 -1.39
N ASN A 321 22.19 24.21 -2.67
CA ASN A 321 22.06 25.14 -3.79
C ASN A 321 21.24 24.55 -4.94
N VAL A 322 20.02 24.11 -4.62
CA VAL A 322 19.08 23.63 -5.63
C VAL A 322 18.60 24.83 -6.47
N PRO A 323 18.79 24.84 -7.81
CA PRO A 323 18.47 25.99 -8.66
C PRO A 323 16.97 26.16 -8.93
N TYR A 324 16.13 25.38 -8.24
CA TYR A 324 14.68 25.34 -8.43
C TYR A 324 13.99 25.95 -7.20
N GLY A 325 13.07 26.88 -7.46
CA GLY A 325 12.21 27.43 -6.40
C GLY A 325 11.20 26.40 -5.90
N PHE A 326 10.68 26.61 -4.69
CA PHE A 326 9.70 25.69 -4.09
C PHE A 326 8.44 25.47 -4.92
N ASN A 327 8.12 26.36 -5.87
CA ASN A 327 6.97 26.30 -6.78
C ASN A 327 7.34 25.87 -8.21
N THR A 328 8.59 25.48 -8.47
CA THR A 328 9.07 25.15 -9.83
C THR A 328 8.64 23.73 -10.23
N GLN A 329 7.76 23.63 -11.23
CA GLN A 329 7.30 22.35 -11.80
C GLN A 329 8.24 21.77 -12.86
N GLU A 330 8.84 22.64 -13.68
CA GLU A 330 9.81 22.25 -14.70
C GLU A 330 11.22 22.33 -14.12
N ASN A 331 11.75 21.18 -13.72
CA ASN A 331 13.04 21.06 -13.03
C ASN A 331 13.92 19.95 -13.62
N ASP A 332 13.74 19.69 -14.92
CA ASP A 332 14.41 18.63 -15.68
C ASP A 332 14.35 17.25 -15.00
N ASN A 333 13.29 17.02 -14.21
CA ASN A 333 13.08 15.81 -13.40
C ASN A 333 14.24 15.51 -12.43
N SER A 334 15.02 16.54 -12.12
CA SER A 334 16.26 16.45 -11.34
C SER A 334 16.04 16.75 -9.87
N TRP A 335 14.85 17.23 -9.50
CA TRP A 335 14.48 17.50 -8.12
C TRP A 335 13.02 17.17 -7.87
N ALA A 336 12.70 16.56 -6.73
CA ALA A 336 11.31 16.40 -6.31
C ALA A 336 11.19 16.27 -4.79
N PRO A 337 10.38 17.11 -4.13
CA PRO A 337 10.12 16.95 -2.72
C PRO A 337 8.91 16.06 -2.43
N ILE A 338 8.97 15.38 -1.28
CA ILE A 338 7.88 14.62 -0.68
C ILE A 338 7.76 15.09 0.77
N ASN A 339 6.57 15.52 1.16
CA ASN A 339 6.25 15.97 2.52
C ASN A 339 5.38 14.93 3.21
N CYS A 340 5.87 14.31 4.28
CA CYS A 340 5.13 13.39 5.13
C CYS A 340 4.63 14.16 6.35
N VAL A 341 3.40 14.67 6.26
CA VAL A 341 2.87 15.68 7.19
C VAL A 341 1.41 15.43 7.52
N LEU A 342 1.08 15.51 8.81
CA LEU A 342 -0.28 15.30 9.33
C LEU A 342 -0.95 14.06 8.71
N ASN A 343 -2.15 14.21 8.14
CA ASN A 343 -2.90 13.14 7.48
C ASN A 343 -2.64 13.05 5.96
N GLY A 344 -1.64 13.77 5.44
CA GLY A 344 -1.30 13.79 4.02
C GLY A 344 -2.21 14.65 3.14
N LYS A 345 -3.25 15.28 3.70
CA LYS A 345 -4.20 16.13 2.94
C LYS A 345 -3.88 17.63 3.03
N THR A 346 -3.05 18.02 4.00
CA THR A 346 -2.64 19.41 4.18
C THR A 346 -1.51 19.76 3.23
N LYS A 347 -1.78 20.58 2.22
CA LYS A 347 -0.73 21.14 1.36
C LYS A 347 0.06 22.22 2.11
N LEU A 348 1.37 22.20 1.96
CA LEU A 348 2.23 23.27 2.43
C LEU A 348 2.15 24.45 1.47
N SER A 349 2.02 25.67 2.00
CA SER A 349 1.96 26.87 1.17
C SER A 349 3.24 27.02 0.35
N SER A 350 3.06 27.37 -0.93
CA SER A 350 4.14 27.60 -1.90
C SER A 350 5.12 26.42 -2.01
N ASP A 351 4.65 25.18 -1.82
CA ASP A 351 5.46 23.97 -1.88
C ASP A 351 4.98 23.07 -3.02
N ASN A 352 5.89 22.70 -3.91
CA ASN A 352 5.66 21.80 -5.04
C ASN A 352 6.00 20.35 -4.68
N GLY A 353 5.96 19.99 -3.40
CA GLY A 353 6.16 18.61 -2.96
C GLY A 353 4.85 17.83 -2.99
N ALA A 354 4.94 16.54 -3.31
CA ALA A 354 3.84 15.64 -3.07
C ALA A 354 3.61 15.48 -1.56
N THR A 355 2.35 15.35 -1.14
CA THR A 355 2.00 15.22 0.28
C THR A 355 1.58 13.78 0.58
N LEU A 356 2.19 13.21 1.62
CA LEU A 356 1.86 11.92 2.20
C LEU A 356 1.53 12.09 3.69
N PRO A 357 0.83 11.14 4.33
CA PRO A 357 0.68 11.13 5.78
C PRO A 357 2.01 11.11 6.51
N ASN A 358 2.01 11.62 7.74
CA ASN A 358 3.15 11.55 8.63
C ASN A 358 3.53 10.09 8.91
N MET A 359 4.82 9.80 8.94
CA MET A 359 5.33 8.46 9.27
C MET A 359 5.29 8.17 10.77
N ILE A 360 5.00 9.17 11.61
CA ILE A 360 4.79 8.99 13.05
C ILE A 360 3.30 8.87 13.33
N VAL A 361 2.91 7.81 14.03
CA VAL A 361 1.51 7.56 14.40
C VAL A 361 1.27 8.07 15.82
N ASN A 362 0.32 8.98 15.97
CA ASN A 362 -0.11 9.55 17.25
C ASN A 362 -1.51 9.03 17.59
N ILE A 363 -1.63 8.16 18.59
CA ILE A 363 -2.89 7.52 19.01
C ILE A 363 -2.99 7.42 20.54
N HIS A 364 -4.20 7.29 21.09
CA HIS A 364 -4.39 6.94 22.50
C HIS A 364 -3.85 5.53 22.75
N SER A 365 -2.92 5.38 23.71
CA SER A 365 -2.38 4.08 24.10
C SER A 365 -1.93 4.09 25.57
N GLY A 366 -2.38 3.08 26.33
CA GLY A 366 -2.20 3.06 27.78
C GLY A 366 -2.86 4.29 28.41
N VAL A 367 -2.13 4.97 29.30
CA VAL A 367 -2.60 6.18 30.00
C VAL A 367 -2.40 7.48 29.20
N TYR A 368 -1.75 7.43 28.04
CA TYR A 368 -1.35 8.62 27.27
C TYR A 368 -2.26 8.84 26.07
N ASN A 369 -2.80 10.05 25.95
CA ASN A 369 -3.68 10.45 24.86
C ASN A 369 -3.27 11.84 24.30
N PRO A 370 -2.52 11.92 23.19
CA PRO A 370 -1.96 10.81 22.39
C PRO A 370 -0.61 10.28 22.94
N ARG A 371 -0.11 9.21 22.33
CA ARG A 371 1.28 8.73 22.39
C ARG A 371 1.81 8.54 20.96
N SER A 372 3.08 8.87 20.74
CA SER A 372 3.76 8.72 19.46
C SER A 372 4.43 7.36 19.32
N PHE A 373 4.33 6.77 18.13
CA PHE A 373 4.89 5.47 17.82
C PHE A 373 5.73 5.48 16.54
N ALA A 374 6.84 4.74 16.61
CA ALA A 374 7.65 4.40 15.46
C ALA A 374 6.90 3.49 14.50
N THR A 375 7.17 3.62 13.21
CA THR A 375 6.58 2.77 12.17
C THR A 375 7.63 2.33 11.15
N VAL A 376 7.26 1.35 10.33
CA VAL A 376 8.06 0.87 9.20
C VAL A 376 7.35 1.27 7.92
N ASN A 377 8.04 2.03 7.08
CA ASN A 377 7.43 2.67 5.93
C ASN A 377 8.11 2.26 4.63
N THR A 378 7.36 2.37 3.55
CA THR A 378 7.86 2.20 2.20
C THR A 378 7.33 3.32 1.33
N ILE A 379 8.24 4.13 0.77
CA ILE A 379 7.93 5.14 -0.24
C ILE A 379 8.20 4.55 -1.62
N GLU A 380 7.19 4.61 -2.47
CA GLU A 380 7.18 4.01 -3.79
C GLU A 380 6.80 5.05 -4.82
N ILE A 381 7.66 5.28 -5.81
CA ILE A 381 7.43 6.23 -6.88
C ILE A 381 7.14 5.46 -8.16
N VAL A 382 5.97 5.70 -8.76
CA VAL A 382 5.53 5.02 -9.99
C VAL A 382 4.98 6.06 -10.94
N ASN A 383 5.66 6.27 -12.07
CA ASN A 383 5.14 7.09 -13.17
C ASN A 383 4.59 8.45 -12.67
N GLY A 384 5.39 9.13 -11.85
CA GLY A 384 5.09 10.43 -11.27
C GLY A 384 4.08 10.46 -10.10
N ASN A 385 3.54 9.31 -9.69
CA ASN A 385 2.85 9.16 -8.42
C ASN A 385 3.83 8.76 -7.32
N VAL A 386 3.47 9.12 -6.08
CA VAL A 386 4.12 8.61 -4.87
C VAL A 386 3.11 7.91 -3.99
N TYR A 387 3.53 6.79 -3.41
CA TYR A 387 2.74 5.97 -2.51
C TYR A 387 3.49 5.77 -1.19
N LEU A 388 2.74 5.77 -0.09
CA LEU A 388 3.21 5.38 1.23
C LEU A 388 2.51 4.10 1.67
N THR A 389 3.29 3.08 2.02
CA THR A 389 2.80 1.96 2.84
C THR A 389 3.39 2.11 4.22
N THR A 390 2.56 2.00 5.25
CA THR A 390 3.01 1.97 6.64
C THR A 390 2.64 0.64 7.25
N VAL A 391 3.58 0.03 7.95
CA VAL A 391 3.41 -1.15 8.80
C VAL A 391 3.74 -0.73 10.22
N GLN A 392 2.96 -1.21 11.18
CA GLN A 392 3.17 -0.86 12.58
C GLN A 392 3.19 -2.09 13.46
N ARG A 393 3.88 -1.95 14.59
CA ARG A 393 3.82 -2.94 15.65
C ARG A 393 2.52 -2.76 16.44
N LYS A 394 2.06 -3.82 17.10
CA LYS A 394 0.91 -3.75 17.99
C LYS A 394 1.27 -3.00 19.28
N TYR A 395 0.43 -2.07 19.72
CA TYR A 395 0.62 -1.26 20.92
C TYR A 395 -0.38 -1.62 22.02
N ALA A 396 -0.10 -1.15 23.25
CA ALA A 396 -1.00 -1.32 24.37
C ALA A 396 -2.36 -0.65 24.11
N PRO A 397 -3.49 -1.29 24.46
CA PRO A 397 -4.81 -0.68 24.31
C PRO A 397 -4.94 0.57 25.20
N PRO A 398 -5.86 1.50 24.86
CA PRO A 398 -6.20 2.64 25.72
C PRO A 398 -6.69 2.23 27.11
N VAL A 399 -6.37 3.03 28.13
CA VAL A 399 -6.95 2.98 29.48
C VAL A 399 -7.79 4.25 29.64
N TYR A 400 -9.11 4.09 29.76
CA TYR A 400 -10.08 5.19 29.86
C TYR A 400 -10.40 5.57 31.29
#